data_AF-A0AAF0Q994-F1
#
_entry.id   AF-A0AAF0Q994-F1
#
_cell.length_a   1.000
_cell.length_b   1.000
_cell.length_c   1.000
_cell.angle_alpha   90.00
_cell.angle_beta   90.00
_cell.angle_gamma   90.00
#
_symmetry.space_group_name_H-M   'P 1'
#
loop_
_entity.id
_entity.type
_entity.pdbx_description
1 polymer ?
#
loop_
_entity_poly.entity_id
_entity_poly.type
_entity_poly.pdbx_seq_one_letter_code
_entity_poly.pdbx_strand_id
1 'polypeptide(L)'
;MLAQSVANQKNQQVPVQANANVGLATARVRDFVRMNPLEFLGSQVGEDPQNFIDEVKKIFEVMQLTGNDRVKLSSYQLKDVAHFWYTHWKENRGTDAAPITWDCFSETFLDRFFPIELREANLRNL
;
A
#
# COMPACT_ATOMS: atom_id res chain seq x y z
N MET A 1 59.03 -20.14 -17.00
CA MET A 1 57.64 -20.62 -17.19
C MET A 1 57.15 -21.10 -15.84
N LEU A 2 56.00 -20.78 -15.27
CA LEU A 2 54.91 -19.81 -15.47
C LEU A 2 54.30 -19.65 -14.06
N ALA A 3 53.95 -18.42 -13.68
CA ALA A 3 53.24 -18.15 -12.44
C ALA A 3 51.76 -18.52 -12.60
N GLN A 4 51.13 -19.08 -11.55
CA GLN A 4 49.69 -18.92 -11.40
C GLN A 4 49.29 -18.92 -9.91
N SER A 5 49.03 -17.71 -9.42
CA SER A 5 48.19 -17.44 -8.25
C SER A 5 46.73 -17.65 -8.63
N VAL A 6 45.92 -18.24 -7.75
CA VAL A 6 44.47 -18.15 -7.85
C VAL A 6 43.90 -17.56 -6.56
N ALA A 7 43.89 -16.24 -6.52
CA ALA A 7 43.00 -15.47 -5.65
C ALA A 7 41.81 -15.02 -6.51
N ASN A 8 40.61 -15.54 -6.22
CA ASN A 8 39.33 -14.82 -6.31
C ASN A 8 38.15 -15.81 -6.18
N GLN A 9 37.67 -15.97 -4.94
CA GLN A 9 36.28 -16.37 -4.68
C GLN A 9 35.71 -15.35 -3.68
N LYS A 10 35.58 -14.11 -4.13
CA LYS A 10 34.68 -13.14 -3.52
C LYS A 10 33.67 -12.70 -4.58
N ASN A 11 32.40 -12.91 -4.25
CA ASN A 11 31.31 -11.98 -4.53
C ASN A 11 30.70 -11.99 -5.95
N GLN A 12 29.79 -12.92 -6.25
CA GLN A 12 28.92 -12.79 -7.44
C GLN A 12 27.43 -13.19 -7.24
N GLN A 13 26.93 -13.30 -6.01
CA GLN A 13 25.52 -13.68 -5.80
C GLN A 13 24.51 -12.54 -5.60
N VAL A 14 24.86 -11.25 -5.80
CA VAL A 14 23.91 -10.15 -5.49
C VAL A 14 23.80 -8.97 -6.50
N PRO A 15 23.52 -9.20 -7.81
CA PRO A 15 22.86 -8.10 -8.57
C PRO A 15 21.58 -8.48 -9.32
N VAL A 16 21.39 -9.75 -9.67
CA VAL A 16 20.31 -10.12 -10.62
C VAL A 16 18.92 -10.07 -9.99
N GLN A 17 18.78 -10.54 -8.74
CA GLN A 17 17.49 -10.59 -8.06
C GLN A 17 16.99 -9.21 -7.61
N ALA A 18 17.88 -8.33 -7.15
CA ALA A 18 17.51 -6.98 -6.74
C ALA A 18 16.94 -6.16 -7.92
N ASN A 19 17.57 -6.26 -9.10
CA ASN A 19 17.14 -5.54 -10.30
C ASN A 19 15.79 -6.04 -10.84
N ALA A 20 15.56 -7.36 -10.82
CA ALA A 20 14.28 -7.94 -11.22
C ALA A 20 13.13 -7.50 -10.29
N ASN A 21 13.39 -7.46 -8.97
CA ASN A 21 12.40 -7.04 -7.98
C ASN A 21 12.01 -5.56 -8.14
N VAL A 22 12.98 -4.68 -8.41
CA VAL A 22 12.72 -3.26 -8.68
C VAL A 22 11.94 -3.07 -9.98
N GLY A 23 12.28 -3.84 -11.02
CA GLY A 23 11.55 -3.83 -12.29
C GLY A 23 10.08 -4.23 -12.12
N LEU A 24 9.81 -5.29 -11.36
CA LEU A 24 8.45 -5.76 -11.06
C LEU A 24 7.65 -4.73 -10.25
N ALA A 25 8.25 -4.13 -9.21
CA ALA A 25 7.59 -3.10 -8.42
C ALA A 25 7.24 -1.87 -9.28
N THR A 26 8.14 -1.45 -10.17
CA THR A 26 7.93 -0.33 -11.08
C THR A 26 6.80 -0.62 -12.09
N ALA A 27 6.73 -1.85 -12.60
CA ALA A 27 5.64 -2.28 -13.49
C ALA A 27 4.29 -2.24 -12.76
N ARG A 28 4.22 -2.78 -11.53
CA ARG A 28 2.99 -2.75 -10.71
C ARG A 28 2.50 -1.33 -10.45
N VAL A 29 3.38 -0.41 -10.08
CA VAL A 29 2.98 1.00 -9.87
C VAL A 29 2.46 1.62 -11.17
N ARG A 30 3.16 1.40 -12.29
CA ARG A 30 2.73 1.91 -13.60
C ARG A 30 1.36 1.39 -14.00
N ASP A 31 1.13 0.09 -13.86
CA ASP A 31 -0.13 -0.55 -14.24
C ASP A 31 -1.28 -0.10 -13.34
N PHE A 32 -1.02 0.03 -12.03
CA PHE A 32 -1.98 0.58 -11.08
C PHE A 32 -2.40 2.00 -11.45
N VAL A 33 -1.46 2.91 -11.69
CA VAL A 33 -1.76 4.30 -12.09
C VAL A 33 -2.54 4.35 -13.41
N ARG A 34 -2.25 3.47 -14.37
CA ARG A 34 -2.96 3.38 -15.65
C ARG A 34 -4.42 2.95 -15.53
N MET A 35 -4.79 2.26 -14.46
CA MET A 35 -6.19 1.91 -14.18
C MET A 35 -6.98 3.07 -13.55
N ASN A 36 -6.35 4.24 -13.35
CA ASN A 36 -6.96 5.44 -12.82
C ASN A 36 -7.74 5.18 -11.50
N PRO A 37 -7.07 4.65 -10.46
CA PRO A 37 -7.68 4.41 -9.17
C PRO A 37 -8.21 5.70 -8.56
N LEU A 38 -9.27 5.58 -7.76
CA LEU A 38 -9.86 6.70 -7.06
C LEU A 38 -8.86 7.30 -6.06
N GLU A 39 -8.72 8.63 -6.05
CA GLU A 39 -8.00 9.37 -5.02
C GLU A 39 -8.92 9.64 -3.82
N PHE A 40 -8.33 9.77 -2.63
CA PHE A 40 -9.07 10.12 -1.42
C PHE A 40 -8.31 11.18 -0.62
N LEU A 41 -8.93 12.34 -0.44
CA LEU A 41 -8.36 13.50 0.22
C LEU A 41 -8.64 13.45 1.73
N GLY A 42 -9.80 12.94 2.14
CA GLY A 42 -10.26 12.87 3.53
C GLY A 42 -10.67 14.21 4.12
N SER A 43 -10.73 15.26 3.30
CA SER A 43 -11.12 16.62 3.69
C SER A 43 -12.37 17.11 2.97
N GLN A 44 -12.83 16.43 1.92
CA GLN A 44 -13.94 16.89 1.09
C GLN A 44 -15.27 16.30 1.58
N VAL A 45 -16.29 17.18 1.67
CA VAL A 45 -17.66 16.78 2.00
C VAL A 45 -18.20 15.87 0.90
N GLY A 46 -18.72 14.70 1.30
CA GLY A 46 -19.31 13.72 0.39
C GLY A 46 -18.32 12.70 -0.17
N GLU A 47 -17.04 12.74 0.21
CA GLU A 47 -16.16 11.60 -0.02
C GLU A 47 -16.70 10.36 0.72
N ASP A 48 -16.70 9.23 0.05
CA ASP A 48 -17.12 7.95 0.60
C ASP A 48 -15.89 7.03 0.82
N PRO A 49 -15.46 6.85 2.08
CA PRO A 49 -14.33 5.99 2.41
C PRO A 49 -14.56 4.52 2.00
N GLN A 50 -15.80 4.04 2.06
CA GLN A 50 -16.13 2.67 1.66
C GLN A 50 -15.98 2.51 0.15
N ASN A 51 -16.51 3.46 -0.62
CA ASN A 51 -16.34 3.45 -2.08
C ASN A 51 -14.86 3.50 -2.49
N PHE A 52 -14.03 4.29 -1.81
CA PHE A 52 -12.58 4.26 -2.04
C PHE A 52 -11.98 2.88 -1.86
N ILE A 53 -12.28 2.20 -0.74
CA ILE A 53 -11.79 0.85 -0.46
C ILE A 53 -12.27 -0.15 -1.51
N ASP A 54 -13.52 -0.08 -1.93
CA ASP A 54 -14.10 -1.02 -2.88
C ASP A 54 -13.54 -0.84 -4.29
N GLU A 55 -13.34 0.40 -4.76
CA GLU A 55 -12.75 0.68 -6.07
C GLU A 55 -11.29 0.22 -6.15
N VAL A 56 -10.47 0.48 -5.11
CA VAL A 56 -9.07 0.02 -5.12
C VAL A 56 -8.97 -1.52 -4.99
N LYS A 57 -9.89 -2.17 -4.26
CA LYS A 57 -9.96 -3.64 -4.17
C LYS A 57 -10.21 -4.29 -5.53
N LYS A 58 -11.14 -3.75 -6.33
CA LYS A 58 -11.42 -4.25 -7.69
C LYS A 58 -10.16 -4.24 -8.56
N ILE A 59 -9.37 -3.17 -8.49
CA ILE A 59 -8.10 -3.06 -9.21
C ILE A 59 -7.11 -4.13 -8.73
N PHE A 60 -7.01 -4.35 -7.42
CA PHE A 60 -6.12 -5.38 -6.87
C PHE A 60 -6.49 -6.79 -7.30
N GLU A 61 -7.78 -7.09 -7.45
CA GLU A 61 -8.26 -8.37 -7.96
C GLU A 61 -7.85 -8.57 -9.42
N VAL A 62 -8.07 -7.57 -10.28
CA VAL A 62 -7.65 -7.60 -11.69
C VAL A 62 -6.13 -7.78 -11.83
N MET A 63 -5.35 -7.08 -11.00
CA MET A 63 -3.89 -7.14 -11.00
C MET A 63 -3.32 -8.36 -10.25
N GLN A 64 -4.16 -9.16 -9.59
CA GLN A 64 -3.75 -10.28 -8.72
C GLN A 64 -2.74 -9.86 -7.63
N LEU A 65 -2.89 -8.65 -7.10
CA LEU A 65 -2.03 -8.11 -6.05
C LEU A 65 -2.43 -8.70 -4.70
N THR A 66 -1.44 -8.98 -3.85
CA THR A 66 -1.64 -9.54 -2.50
C THR A 66 -0.69 -8.92 -1.49
N GLY A 67 -0.99 -9.10 -0.21
CA GLY A 67 -0.12 -8.67 0.90
C GLY A 67 0.14 -7.17 0.94
N ASN A 68 1.39 -6.81 1.27
CA ASN A 68 1.80 -5.43 1.55
C ASN A 68 1.74 -4.50 0.31
N ASP A 69 1.73 -5.04 -0.90
CA ASP A 69 1.65 -4.22 -2.11
C ASP A 69 0.30 -3.48 -2.20
N ARG A 70 -0.79 -4.08 -1.70
CA ARG A 70 -2.11 -3.44 -1.63
C ARG A 70 -2.07 -2.19 -0.76
N VAL A 71 -1.48 -2.29 0.44
CA VAL A 71 -1.36 -1.15 1.37
C VAL A 71 -0.53 -0.02 0.76
N LYS A 72 0.62 -0.35 0.15
CA LYS A 72 1.48 0.66 -0.50
C LYS A 72 0.75 1.38 -1.62
N LEU A 73 0.08 0.65 -2.50
CA LEU A 73 -0.63 1.23 -3.64
C LEU A 73 -1.86 2.03 -3.22
N SER A 74 -2.63 1.59 -2.23
CA SER A 74 -3.72 2.40 -1.66
C SER A 74 -3.18 3.67 -1.01
N SER A 75 -2.09 3.59 -0.25
CA SER A 75 -1.49 4.77 0.38
C SER A 75 -0.98 5.81 -0.63
N TYR A 76 -0.63 5.39 -1.84
CA TYR A 76 -0.24 6.29 -2.93
C TYR A 76 -1.41 7.15 -3.44
N GLN A 77 -2.65 6.68 -3.29
CA GLN A 77 -3.87 7.40 -3.67
C GLN A 77 -4.45 8.28 -2.57
N LEU A 78 -3.93 8.17 -1.34
CA LEU A 78 -4.27 9.09 -0.28
C LEU A 78 -3.59 10.44 -0.51
N LYS A 79 -4.37 11.52 -0.46
CA LYS A 79 -3.92 12.90 -0.60
C LYS A 79 -4.28 13.70 0.64
N ASP A 80 -3.73 14.91 0.75
CA ASP A 80 -4.08 15.89 1.78
C ASP A 80 -4.23 15.28 3.20
N VAL A 81 -5.39 15.45 3.85
CA VAL A 81 -5.65 14.98 5.22
C VAL A 81 -5.46 13.48 5.37
N ALA A 82 -5.88 12.69 4.37
CA ALA A 82 -5.71 11.24 4.39
C ALA A 82 -4.23 10.83 4.30
N HIS A 83 -3.43 11.52 3.49
CA HIS A 83 -1.98 11.29 3.42
C HIS A 83 -1.29 11.61 4.75
N PHE A 84 -1.62 12.75 5.37
CA PHE A 84 -1.06 13.13 6.68
C PHE A 84 -1.44 12.12 7.76
N TRP A 85 -2.70 11.70 7.79
CA TRP A 85 -3.15 10.66 8.72
C TRP A 85 -2.38 9.36 8.54
N TYR A 86 -2.25 8.85 7.31
CA TYR A 86 -1.59 7.56 7.08
C TYR A 86 -0.12 7.59 7.50
N THR A 87 0.57 8.69 7.19
CA THR A 87 1.97 8.90 7.58
C THR A 87 2.13 8.85 9.10
N HIS A 88 1.31 9.61 9.83
CA HIS A 88 1.33 9.65 11.28
C HIS A 88 0.94 8.30 11.92
N TRP A 89 -0.12 7.68 11.41
CA TRP A 89 -0.58 6.37 11.88
C TRP A 89 0.51 5.30 11.72
N LYS A 90 1.21 5.30 10.59
CA LYS A 90 2.31 4.36 10.31
C LYS A 90 3.52 4.61 11.22
N GLU A 91 3.92 5.86 11.42
CA GLU A 91 5.07 6.23 12.27
C GLU A 91 4.86 5.85 13.74
N ASN A 92 3.63 5.98 14.23
CA ASN A 92 3.28 5.66 15.62
C ASN A 92 3.34 4.16 15.96
N ARG A 93 3.53 3.26 14.98
CA ARG A 93 3.58 1.82 15.24
C ARG A 93 4.92 1.36 15.81
N GLY A 94 5.99 2.15 15.68
CA GLY A 94 7.34 1.79 16.14
C GLY A 94 8.11 0.91 15.14
N THR A 95 9.43 0.83 15.31
CA THR A 95 10.35 0.20 14.33
C THR A 95 10.24 -1.32 14.25
N ASP A 96 9.78 -1.97 15.32
CA ASP A 96 9.66 -3.43 15.41
C ASP A 96 8.23 -3.94 15.14
N ALA A 97 7.34 -3.05 14.66
CA ALA A 97 5.97 -3.42 14.36
C ALA A 97 5.89 -4.42 13.19
N ALA A 98 4.99 -5.40 13.33
CA ALA A 98 4.64 -6.28 12.23
C ALA A 98 4.19 -5.47 10.99
N PRO A 99 4.47 -5.94 9.76
CA PRO A 99 4.04 -5.28 8.54
C PRO A 99 2.54 -4.94 8.55
N ILE A 100 2.17 -3.81 7.95
CA ILE A 100 0.77 -3.44 7.82
C ILE A 100 0.08 -4.42 6.88
N THR A 101 -0.92 -5.14 7.39
CA THR A 101 -1.78 -5.98 6.56
C THR A 101 -2.84 -5.12 5.89
N TRP A 102 -3.38 -5.63 4.78
CA TRP A 102 -4.50 -4.98 4.10
C TRP A 102 -5.69 -4.76 5.03
N ASP A 103 -6.07 -5.78 5.81
CA ASP A 103 -7.22 -5.72 6.71
C ASP A 103 -7.03 -4.63 7.77
N CYS A 104 -5.87 -4.61 8.45
CA CYS A 104 -5.53 -3.59 9.43
C CYS A 104 -5.57 -2.17 8.83
N PHE A 105 -5.05 -1.98 7.61
CA PHE A 105 -5.14 -0.70 6.92
C PHE A 105 -6.60 -0.32 6.64
N SER A 106 -7.37 -1.21 6.03
CA SER A 106 -8.75 -0.92 5.61
C SER A 106 -9.68 -0.65 6.78
N GLU A 107 -9.58 -1.43 7.86
CA GLU A 107 -10.35 -1.23 9.09
C GLU A 107 -10.02 0.12 9.72
N THR A 108 -8.73 0.41 9.93
CA THR A 108 -8.33 1.68 10.56
C THR A 108 -8.68 2.89 9.69
N PHE A 109 -8.58 2.76 8.36
CA PHE A 109 -8.97 3.80 7.42
C PHE A 109 -10.47 4.10 7.50
N LEU A 110 -11.31 3.06 7.48
CA LEU A 110 -12.76 3.22 7.62
C LEU A 110 -13.13 3.77 9.00
N ASP A 111 -12.52 3.28 10.07
CA ASP A 111 -12.75 3.83 11.41
C ASP A 111 -12.46 5.34 11.48
N ARG A 112 -11.36 5.77 10.84
CA ARG A 112 -10.94 7.16 10.82
C ARG A 112 -11.87 8.07 10.02
N PHE A 113 -12.24 7.66 8.80
CA PHE A 113 -12.88 8.57 7.84
C PHE A 113 -14.37 8.31 7.64
N PHE A 114 -14.90 7.17 8.08
CA PHE A 114 -16.32 6.90 7.96
C PHE A 114 -17.10 7.79 8.94
N PRO A 115 -18.15 8.51 8.49
CA PRO A 115 -18.92 9.39 9.35
C PRO A 115 -19.53 8.63 10.54
N ILE A 116 -19.44 9.22 11.75
CA ILE A 116 -20.02 8.62 12.96
C ILE A 116 -21.55 8.52 12.83
N GLU A 117 -22.16 9.49 12.15
CA GLU A 117 -23.60 9.59 11.93
C GLU A 117 -24.15 8.39 11.14
N LEU A 118 -23.37 7.87 10.19
CA LEU A 118 -23.73 6.67 9.41
C LEU A 118 -23.50 5.38 10.20
N ARG A 119 -22.54 5.35 11.14
CA ARG A 119 -22.37 4.22 12.07
C ARG A 119 -23.56 4.08 13.02
N GLU A 120 -24.06 5.20 13.55
CA GLU A 120 -25.21 5.19 14.45
C GLU A 120 -26.55 4.87 13.74
N ALA A 121 -26.71 5.28 12.48
CA ALA A 121 -27.90 4.95 11.69
C ALA A 121 -28.05 3.44 11.45
N ASN A 122 -26.95 2.69 11.35
CA ASN A 122 -26.98 1.22 11.27
C ASN A 122 -27.33 0.56 12.61
N LEU A 123 -27.02 1.19 13.74
CA LEU A 123 -27.33 0.65 15.08
C LEU A 123 -28.78 0.93 15.53
N ARG A 124 -29.42 1.98 15.00
CA ARG A 124 -30.82 2.32 15.32
C ARG A 124 -31.86 1.50 14.54
N ASN A 125 -31.43 0.70 13.57
CA ASN A 125 -32.30 -0.11 12.69
C ASN A 125 -32.19 -1.63 12.96
N LEU A 126 -31.55 -2.03 14.07
CA LEU A 126 -31.55 -3.39 14.63
C LEU A 126 -32.40 -3.43 15.89
#